data_AF-F0G487-F1
#
_entry.id   AF-F0G487-F1
#
_cell.length_a   1.000
_cell.length_b   1.000
_cell.length_c   1.000
_cell.angle_alpha   90.00
_cell.angle_beta   90.00
_cell.angle_gamma   90.00
#
_symmetry.space_group_name_H-M   'P 1'
#
loop_
_entity.id
_entity.type
_entity.pdbx_description
1 polymer ?
#
loop_
_entity_poly.entity_id
_entity_poly.type
_entity_poly.pdbx_seq_one_letter_code
_entity_poly.pdbx_strand_id
1 'polypeptide(L)'
;MQRSIATVSLSGTLAEKLAAIQAAGFDGVEIFENDLVYFDGSPADVRRMAADLGLDIVLFQPFRDFEGVSAAQLARNLDRVRRKFDVMHALGTDRILVCSNVSPDTIADDALLIDQLGALAEAARQAGVVVAYEALAWGRIVNRYGHAWRLVDAVNSPHLGLALDSFHTLSLDDSPDAIADIPGDRIAFVQIADAPKLAMDVLEWSR
;
A
#
# COMPACT_ATOMS: atom_id res chain seq x y z
N MET A 1 1.80 -4.09 19.49
CA MET A 1 1.73 -3.71 18.07
C MET A 1 0.78 -2.54 17.96
N GLN A 2 1.13 -1.53 17.17
CA GLN A 2 0.25 -0.39 16.88
C GLN A 2 -0.92 -0.90 16.03
N ARG A 3 -2.16 -0.61 16.43
CA ARG A 3 -3.37 -1.02 15.70
C ARG A 3 -3.84 0.14 14.84
N SER A 4 -3.95 -0.09 13.54
CA SER A 4 -4.52 0.86 12.59
C SER A 4 -5.71 0.30 11.83
N ILE A 5 -6.45 1.19 11.18
CA ILE A 5 -7.50 0.86 10.23
C ILE A 5 -7.45 1.86 9.07
N ALA A 6 -7.64 1.36 7.85
CA ALA A 6 -7.73 2.20 6.67
C ALA A 6 -9.09 2.89 6.57
N THR A 7 -9.08 4.18 6.20
CA THR A 7 -10.31 4.98 6.07
C THR A 7 -11.28 4.43 5.02
N VAL A 8 -10.79 3.65 4.05
CA VAL A 8 -11.63 2.95 3.06
C VAL A 8 -12.58 1.92 3.69
N SER A 9 -12.27 1.45 4.90
CA SER A 9 -13.09 0.47 5.64
C SER A 9 -14.35 1.07 6.26
N LEU A 10 -14.46 2.40 6.26
CA LEU A 10 -15.56 3.14 6.89
C LEU A 10 -16.26 4.05 5.88
N SER A 11 -17.55 4.28 6.11
CA SER A 11 -18.35 5.25 5.36
C SER A 11 -18.35 6.62 6.05
N GLY A 12 -18.84 7.65 5.36
CA GLY A 12 -18.96 9.01 5.90
C GLY A 12 -17.81 9.92 5.48
N THR A 13 -17.82 11.15 6.01
CA THR A 13 -16.77 12.15 5.79
C THR A 13 -15.47 11.76 6.49
N LEU A 14 -14.33 12.28 6.04
CA LEU A 14 -13.04 12.00 6.67
C LEU A 14 -13.02 12.35 8.17
N ALA A 15 -13.68 13.45 8.57
CA ALA A 15 -13.81 13.84 9.97
C ALA A 15 -14.58 12.80 10.81
N GLU A 16 -15.71 12.31 10.30
CA GLU A 16 -16.52 11.27 10.96
C GLU A 16 -15.73 9.96 11.07
N LYS A 17 -14.99 9.58 10.02
CA LYS A 17 -14.12 8.40 10.03
C LYS A 17 -13.06 8.51 11.13
N LEU A 18 -12.30 9.62 11.19
CA LEU A 18 -11.26 9.80 12.21
C LEU A 18 -11.83 9.76 13.64
N ALA A 19 -12.96 10.42 13.87
CA ALA A 19 -13.63 10.40 15.17
C ALA A 19 -14.08 8.99 15.57
N ALA A 20 -14.64 8.22 14.63
CA ALA A 20 -15.05 6.83 14.86
C ALA A 20 -13.85 5.91 15.14
N ILE A 21 -12.74 6.09 14.43
CA ILE A 21 -11.49 5.34 14.62
C ILE A 21 -10.93 5.58 16.03
N GLN A 22 -10.87 6.85 16.46
CA GLN A 22 -10.43 7.21 17.81
C GLN A 22 -11.38 6.61 18.87
N ALA A 23 -12.69 6.75 18.70
CA ALA A 23 -13.68 6.24 19.64
C ALA A 23 -13.64 4.70 19.77
N ALA A 24 -13.26 3.99 18.71
CA ALA A 24 -13.04 2.55 18.71
C ALA A 24 -11.71 2.11 19.34
N GLY A 25 -10.84 3.05 19.73
CA GLY A 25 -9.59 2.76 20.45
C GLY A 25 -8.44 2.27 19.57
N PHE A 26 -8.42 2.66 18.29
CA PHE A 26 -7.28 2.48 17.41
C PHE A 26 -6.15 3.46 17.75
N ASP A 27 -4.92 3.05 17.46
CA ASP A 27 -3.71 3.84 17.72
C ASP A 27 -3.32 4.69 16.50
N GLY A 28 -3.78 4.30 15.29
CA GLY A 28 -3.47 5.02 14.06
C GLY A 28 -4.47 4.79 12.93
N VAL A 29 -4.27 5.52 11.84
CA VAL A 29 -5.12 5.51 10.64
C VAL A 29 -4.27 5.41 9.38
N GLU A 30 -4.79 4.66 8.41
CA GLU A 30 -4.22 4.62 7.06
C GLU A 30 -5.10 5.50 6.16
N ILE A 31 -4.53 6.57 5.61
CA ILE A 31 -5.28 7.54 4.81
C ILE A 31 -5.38 7.01 3.38
N PHE A 32 -6.60 6.70 2.97
CA PHE A 32 -6.93 6.37 1.59
C PHE A 32 -7.03 7.64 0.76
N GLU A 33 -6.29 7.74 -0.35
CA GLU A 33 -6.15 8.94 -1.17
C GLU A 33 -7.50 9.54 -1.59
N ASN A 34 -8.47 8.68 -1.91
CA ASN A 34 -9.79 9.13 -2.36
C ASN A 34 -10.51 9.97 -1.29
N ASP A 35 -10.32 9.67 0.00
CA ASP A 35 -10.90 10.48 1.08
C ASP A 35 -10.28 11.89 1.15
N LEU A 36 -9.02 12.06 0.76
CA LEU A 36 -8.41 13.39 0.63
C LEU A 36 -8.94 14.16 -0.57
N VAL A 37 -9.25 13.48 -1.68
CA VAL A 37 -9.79 14.14 -2.88
C VAL A 37 -11.17 14.76 -2.62
N TYR A 38 -11.98 14.13 -1.76
CA TYR A 38 -13.31 14.62 -1.39
C TYR A 38 -13.32 15.52 -0.15
N PHE A 39 -12.18 15.70 0.51
CA PHE A 39 -12.08 16.53 1.70
C PHE A 39 -11.93 18.01 1.33
N ASP A 40 -12.80 18.86 1.89
CA ASP A 40 -12.81 20.31 1.64
C ASP A 40 -11.78 21.05 2.53
N GLY A 41 -10.54 20.56 2.51
CA GLY A 41 -9.44 21.07 3.33
C GLY A 41 -8.08 20.57 2.84
N SER A 42 -7.00 20.97 3.52
CA SER A 42 -5.65 20.58 3.13
C SER A 42 -5.20 19.28 3.82
N PRO A 43 -4.17 18.57 3.28
CA PRO A 43 -3.56 17.46 4.00
C PRO A 43 -3.02 17.85 5.39
N ALA A 44 -2.58 19.11 5.56
CA ALA A 44 -2.15 19.61 6.87
C ALA A 44 -3.32 19.76 7.87
N ASP A 45 -4.54 20.03 7.38
CA ASP A 45 -5.74 20.00 8.23
C ASP A 45 -6.05 18.59 8.70
N VAL A 46 -5.91 17.58 7.82
CA VAL A 46 -6.07 16.17 8.19
C VAL A 46 -5.06 15.76 9.25
N ARG A 47 -3.79 16.16 9.10
CA ARG A 47 -2.76 15.95 10.12
C ARG A 47 -3.16 16.53 11.47
N ARG A 48 -3.65 17.77 11.49
CA ARG A 48 -4.10 18.44 12.72
C ARG A 48 -5.29 17.70 13.34
N MET A 49 -6.28 17.33 12.53
CA MET A 49 -7.45 16.57 13.00
C MET A 49 -7.07 15.23 13.62
N ALA A 50 -6.17 14.48 12.98
CA ALA A 50 -5.67 13.22 13.52
C ALA A 50 -4.90 13.44 14.83
N ALA A 51 -4.03 14.46 14.90
CA ALA A 51 -3.27 14.80 16.10
C ALA A 51 -4.16 15.24 17.27
N ASP A 52 -5.21 16.04 17.01
CA ASP A 52 -6.19 16.47 18.02
C ASP A 52 -6.96 15.27 18.62
N LEU A 53 -7.09 14.19 17.85
CA LEU A 53 -7.68 12.92 18.27
C LEU A 53 -6.66 11.93 18.86
N GLY A 54 -5.36 12.28 18.86
CA GLY A 54 -4.29 11.38 19.31
C GLY A 54 -4.07 10.17 18.38
N LEU A 55 -4.40 10.29 17.09
CA LEU A 55 -4.21 9.26 16.07
C LEU A 55 -2.94 9.54 15.25
N ASP A 56 -2.10 8.53 15.07
CA ASP A 56 -0.99 8.58 14.12
C ASP A 56 -1.48 8.29 12.69
N ILE A 57 -1.02 9.04 11.70
CA ILE A 57 -1.21 8.68 10.28
C ILE A 57 -0.07 7.73 9.89
N VAL A 58 -0.34 6.43 9.90
CA VAL A 58 0.70 5.38 9.83
C VAL A 58 0.99 4.89 8.40
N LEU A 59 0.14 5.24 7.44
CA LEU A 59 0.27 4.86 6.03
C LEU A 59 -0.55 5.79 5.14
N PHE A 60 0.01 6.18 4.00
CA PHE A 60 -0.73 6.78 2.89
C PHE A 60 -0.88 5.76 1.76
N GLN A 61 -2.10 5.60 1.22
CA GLN A 61 -2.36 4.57 0.20
C GLN A 61 -3.51 4.93 -0.74
N PRO A 62 -3.59 4.30 -1.92
CA PRO A 62 -2.58 3.48 -2.56
C PRO A 62 -1.83 4.27 -3.64
N PHE A 63 -0.59 3.90 -3.92
CA PHE A 63 0.07 4.28 -5.16
C PHE A 63 0.04 3.12 -6.14
N ARG A 64 -0.62 3.32 -7.29
CA ARG A 64 -0.84 2.26 -8.29
C ARG A 64 0.13 2.34 -9.47
N ASP A 65 0.33 1.20 -10.14
CA ASP A 65 0.91 1.07 -11.48
C ASP A 65 2.28 1.75 -11.65
N PHE A 66 3.25 1.39 -10.80
CA PHE A 66 4.58 1.99 -10.80
C PHE A 66 5.56 1.27 -11.75
N GLU A 67 5.73 -0.03 -11.55
CA GLU A 67 6.79 -0.87 -12.09
C GLU A 67 6.39 -1.64 -13.36
N GLY A 68 7.37 -2.20 -14.07
CA GLY A 68 7.14 -2.98 -15.29
C GLY A 68 6.68 -2.12 -16.46
N VAL A 69 7.18 -0.89 -16.57
CA VAL A 69 6.76 0.08 -17.58
C VAL A 69 7.93 0.50 -18.49
N SER A 70 7.65 1.18 -19.61
CA SER A 70 8.71 1.77 -20.45
C SER A 70 9.48 2.86 -19.69
N ALA A 71 10.72 3.15 -20.10
CA ALA A 71 11.54 4.20 -19.48
C ALA A 71 10.85 5.58 -19.45
N ALA A 72 10.11 5.93 -20.51
CA ALA A 72 9.36 7.18 -20.56
C ALA A 72 8.19 7.21 -19.56
N GLN A 73 7.52 6.07 -19.32
CA GLN A 73 6.48 5.96 -18.31
C GLN A 73 7.07 5.93 -16.90
N LEU A 74 8.22 5.29 -16.70
CA LEU A 74 8.94 5.29 -15.42
C LEU A 74 9.26 6.72 -14.96
N ALA A 75 9.77 7.57 -15.87
CA ALA A 75 10.03 8.97 -15.56
C ALA A 75 8.77 9.70 -15.06
N ARG A 76 7.62 9.49 -15.73
CA ARG A 76 6.33 10.05 -15.29
C ARG A 76 5.86 9.49 -13.94
N ASN A 77 6.07 8.21 -13.70
CA ASN A 77 5.73 7.55 -12.43
C ASN A 77 6.58 8.07 -11.28
N LEU A 78 7.88 8.31 -11.49
CA LEU A 78 8.76 8.95 -10.52
C LEU A 78 8.31 10.38 -10.19
N ASP A 79 7.91 11.17 -11.18
CA ASP A 79 7.38 12.51 -10.91
C ASP A 79 6.04 12.46 -10.15
N ARG A 80 5.20 11.46 -10.44
CA ARG A 80 3.94 11.26 -9.72
C ARG A 80 4.17 10.85 -8.27
N VAL A 81 5.10 9.94 -8.00
CA VAL A 81 5.37 9.48 -6.62
C VAL A 81 6.04 10.57 -5.78
N ARG A 82 6.93 11.38 -6.37
CA ARG A 82 7.52 12.55 -5.68
C ARG A 82 6.46 13.54 -5.22
N ARG A 83 5.44 13.84 -6.05
CA ARG A 83 4.29 14.66 -5.63
C ARG A 83 3.49 14.02 -4.51
N LYS A 84 3.44 12.68 -4.43
CA LYS A 84 2.81 11.99 -3.29
C LYS A 84 3.63 12.15 -2.02
N PHE A 85 4.96 12.16 -2.11
CA PHE A 85 5.81 12.43 -0.95
C PHE A 85 5.53 13.81 -0.36
N ASP A 86 5.34 14.84 -1.19
CA ASP A 86 4.96 16.18 -0.70
C ASP A 86 3.62 16.14 0.08
N VAL A 87 2.63 15.39 -0.41
CA VAL A 87 1.34 15.19 0.28
C VAL A 87 1.54 14.44 1.60
N MET A 88 2.37 13.38 1.60
CA MET A 88 2.68 12.60 2.80
C MET A 88 3.35 13.44 3.88
N HIS A 89 4.30 14.30 3.51
CA HIS A 89 4.95 15.22 4.46
C HIS A 89 3.96 16.21 5.06
N ALA A 90 2.99 16.70 4.27
CA ALA A 90 1.90 17.53 4.77
C ALA A 90 0.95 16.77 5.71
N LEU A 91 0.64 15.50 5.41
CA LEU A 91 -0.07 14.59 6.32
C LEU A 91 0.74 14.24 7.57
N GLY A 92 2.07 14.36 7.53
CA GLY A 92 2.95 13.96 8.62
C GLY A 92 3.20 12.45 8.69
N THR A 93 3.12 11.74 7.57
CA THR A 93 3.43 10.31 7.48
C THR A 93 4.66 10.06 6.62
N ASP A 94 5.40 9.01 6.92
CA ASP A 94 6.62 8.61 6.22
C ASP A 94 6.45 7.30 5.42
N ARG A 95 5.27 6.68 5.44
CA ARG A 95 5.05 5.38 4.79
C ARG A 95 3.99 5.47 3.70
N ILE A 96 4.28 4.89 2.53
CA ILE A 96 3.35 4.77 1.41
C ILE A 96 3.20 3.31 0.97
N LEU A 97 1.98 2.89 0.67
CA LEU A 97 1.72 1.60 0.05
C LEU A 97 1.75 1.75 -1.47
N VAL A 98 2.59 0.95 -2.12
CA VAL A 98 2.65 0.84 -3.58
C VAL A 98 2.18 -0.56 -3.95
N CYS A 99 1.04 -0.64 -4.63
CA CYS A 99 0.48 -1.91 -5.04
C CYS A 99 0.98 -2.33 -6.43
N SER A 100 1.20 -3.63 -6.62
CA SER A 100 1.68 -4.21 -7.87
C SER A 100 0.86 -3.78 -9.08
N ASN A 101 1.52 -3.54 -10.20
CA ASN A 101 0.91 -3.04 -11.43
C ASN A 101 -0.15 -4.01 -12.00
N VAL A 102 -1.33 -3.48 -12.34
CA VAL A 102 -2.45 -4.26 -12.90
C VAL A 102 -2.66 -4.02 -14.40
N SER A 103 -1.87 -3.14 -15.01
CA SER A 103 -1.99 -2.79 -16.43
C SER A 103 -1.78 -4.02 -17.34
N PRO A 104 -2.55 -4.17 -18.42
CA PRO A 104 -2.30 -5.23 -19.41
C PRO A 104 -0.95 -5.07 -20.12
N ASP A 105 -0.41 -3.84 -20.16
CA ASP A 105 0.83 -3.50 -20.85
C ASP A 105 2.08 -3.66 -19.96
N THR A 106 1.95 -4.21 -18.75
CA THR A 106 3.09 -4.43 -17.86
C THR A 106 4.10 -5.40 -18.48
N ILE A 107 5.36 -4.96 -18.53
CA ILE A 107 6.49 -5.74 -19.05
C ILE A 107 6.87 -6.81 -18.02
N ALA A 108 6.81 -8.07 -18.44
CA ALA A 108 7.10 -9.25 -17.62
C ALA A 108 8.61 -9.54 -17.56
N ASP A 109 9.37 -8.70 -16.85
CA ASP A 109 10.82 -8.87 -16.68
C ASP A 109 11.26 -8.49 -15.26
N ASP A 110 11.65 -9.49 -14.45
CA ASP A 110 12.07 -9.29 -13.06
C ASP A 110 13.30 -8.38 -12.93
N ALA A 111 14.24 -8.40 -13.88
CA ALA A 111 15.39 -7.51 -13.84
C ALA A 111 14.94 -6.04 -14.00
N LEU A 112 14.01 -5.80 -14.92
CA LEU A 112 13.40 -4.48 -15.09
C LEU A 112 12.59 -4.06 -13.86
N LEU A 113 11.82 -4.97 -13.26
CA LEU A 113 11.04 -4.70 -12.05
C LEU A 113 11.95 -4.31 -10.89
N ILE A 114 13.05 -5.04 -10.69
CA ILE A 114 14.08 -4.75 -9.68
C ILE A 114 14.70 -3.37 -9.92
N ASP A 115 15.13 -3.06 -11.15
CA ASP A 115 15.72 -1.76 -11.48
C ASP A 115 14.74 -0.60 -11.21
N GLN A 116 13.46 -0.76 -11.58
CA GLN A 116 12.44 0.26 -11.38
C GLN A 116 12.07 0.44 -9.91
N LEU A 117 11.89 -0.65 -9.16
CA LEU A 117 11.67 -0.60 -7.71
C LEU A 117 12.91 -0.05 -6.98
N GLY A 118 14.11 -0.27 -7.49
CA GLY A 118 15.34 0.37 -7.02
C GLY A 118 15.32 1.90 -7.22
N ALA A 119 14.88 2.37 -8.39
CA ALA A 119 14.70 3.81 -8.64
C ALA A 119 13.64 4.43 -7.72
N LEU A 120 12.56 3.70 -7.42
CA LEU A 120 11.55 4.10 -6.45
C LEU A 120 12.14 4.18 -5.03
N ALA A 121 12.91 3.18 -4.62
CA ALA A 121 13.53 3.12 -3.31
C ALA A 121 14.55 4.27 -3.11
N GLU A 122 15.29 4.64 -4.14
CA GLU A 122 16.20 5.80 -4.10
C GLU A 122 15.43 7.12 -3.99
N ALA A 123 14.33 7.28 -4.74
CA ALA A 123 13.47 8.46 -4.60
C ALA A 123 12.85 8.54 -3.19
N ALA A 124 12.44 7.40 -2.63
CA ALA A 124 11.91 7.29 -1.27
C ALA A 124 12.96 7.67 -0.22
N ARG A 125 14.20 7.17 -0.37
CA ARG A 125 15.34 7.52 0.48
C ARG A 125 15.61 9.02 0.51
N GLN A 126 15.61 9.68 -0.65
CA GLN A 126 15.82 11.12 -0.76
C GLN A 126 14.72 11.95 -0.07
N ALA A 127 13.49 11.43 -0.05
CA ALA A 127 12.36 12.06 0.62
C ALA A 127 12.19 11.64 2.09
N GLY A 128 13.03 10.73 2.61
CA GLY A 128 12.92 10.22 3.97
C GLY A 128 11.64 9.39 4.21
N VAL A 129 11.15 8.69 3.19
CA VAL A 129 9.94 7.85 3.26
C VAL A 129 10.27 6.38 3.04
N VAL A 130 9.39 5.48 3.50
CA VAL A 130 9.47 4.03 3.30
C VAL A 130 8.33 3.58 2.41
N VAL A 131 8.66 2.86 1.36
CA VAL A 131 7.68 2.21 0.48
C VAL A 131 7.36 0.82 1.01
N ALA A 132 6.08 0.54 1.22
CA ALA A 132 5.55 -0.80 1.47
C ALA A 132 4.98 -1.35 0.16
N TYR A 133 5.70 -2.28 -0.47
CA TYR A 133 5.31 -2.86 -1.76
C TYR A 133 4.39 -4.06 -1.56
N GLU A 134 3.18 -3.98 -2.12
CA GLU A 134 2.11 -4.96 -1.93
C GLU A 134 1.84 -5.72 -3.24
N ALA A 135 1.79 -7.05 -3.15
CA ALA A 135 1.30 -7.89 -4.24
C ALA A 135 -0.23 -7.98 -4.19
N LEU A 136 -0.92 -7.36 -5.16
CA LEU A 136 -2.35 -7.55 -5.33
C LEU A 136 -2.61 -8.94 -5.92
N ALA A 137 -3.63 -9.66 -5.43
CA ALA A 137 -3.98 -10.99 -5.95
C ALA A 137 -4.26 -11.02 -7.48
N TRP A 138 -4.62 -9.87 -8.06
CA TRP A 138 -4.85 -9.67 -9.49
C TRP A 138 -3.77 -8.80 -10.18
N GLY A 139 -2.60 -8.63 -9.54
CA GLY A 139 -1.45 -7.99 -10.18
C GLY A 139 -1.06 -8.71 -11.47
N ARG A 140 -0.66 -7.95 -12.50
CA ARG A 140 -0.44 -8.51 -13.84
C ARG A 140 0.71 -9.51 -13.88
N ILE A 141 1.80 -9.16 -13.20
CA ILE A 141 3.06 -9.92 -13.13
C ILE A 141 3.35 -10.37 -11.70
N VAL A 142 3.25 -9.46 -10.73
CA VAL A 142 3.49 -9.73 -9.31
C VAL A 142 2.14 -9.84 -8.61
N ASN A 143 1.74 -11.05 -8.22
CA ASN A 143 0.47 -11.28 -7.54
C ASN A 143 0.56 -12.18 -6.30
N ARG A 144 1.77 -12.57 -5.91
CA ARG A 144 2.05 -13.37 -4.73
C ARG A 144 3.08 -12.67 -3.86
N TYR A 145 2.90 -12.72 -2.56
CA TYR A 145 3.81 -12.05 -1.62
C TYR A 145 5.25 -12.58 -1.75
N GLY A 146 5.44 -13.86 -2.06
CA GLY A 146 6.77 -14.45 -2.27
C GLY A 146 7.50 -13.88 -3.50
N HIS A 147 6.78 -13.46 -4.54
CA HIS A 147 7.38 -12.76 -5.68
C HIS A 147 7.73 -11.32 -5.33
N ALA A 148 6.81 -10.60 -4.69
CA ALA A 148 7.10 -9.26 -4.17
C ALA A 148 8.31 -9.25 -3.23
N TRP A 149 8.41 -10.25 -2.35
CA TRP A 149 9.56 -10.42 -1.46
C TRP A 149 10.87 -10.59 -2.23
N ARG A 150 10.93 -11.46 -3.24
CA ARG A 150 12.16 -11.63 -4.06
C ARG A 150 12.62 -10.32 -4.70
N LEU A 151 11.68 -9.50 -5.19
CA LEU A 151 12.00 -8.21 -5.80
C LEU A 151 12.51 -7.22 -4.75
N VAL A 152 11.80 -7.09 -3.62
CA VAL A 152 12.19 -6.24 -2.49
C VAL A 152 13.55 -6.64 -1.91
N ASP A 153 13.80 -7.94 -1.77
CA ASP A 153 15.06 -8.50 -1.28
C ASP A 153 16.21 -8.16 -2.23
N ALA A 154 16.01 -8.37 -3.53
CA ALA A 154 17.00 -8.07 -4.56
C ALA A 154 17.36 -6.58 -4.66
N VAL A 155 16.40 -5.67 -4.45
CA VAL A 155 16.67 -4.22 -4.37
C VAL A 155 17.49 -3.86 -3.13
N ASN A 156 17.28 -4.58 -2.01
CA ASN A 156 18.03 -4.46 -0.77
C ASN A 156 18.17 -3.02 -0.23
N SER A 157 17.06 -2.29 -0.14
CA SER A 157 17.02 -0.92 0.39
C SER A 157 16.19 -0.84 1.67
N PRO A 158 16.62 -0.11 2.71
CA PRO A 158 15.80 0.12 3.91
C PRO A 158 14.57 1.01 3.64
N HIS A 159 14.49 1.65 2.47
CA HIS A 159 13.35 2.49 2.05
C HIS A 159 12.35 1.74 1.16
N LEU A 160 12.53 0.43 0.98
CA LEU A 160 11.59 -0.46 0.29
C LEU A 160 11.44 -1.75 1.09
N GLY A 161 10.26 -1.96 1.65
CA GLY A 161 9.90 -3.19 2.36
C GLY A 161 8.64 -3.82 1.78
N LEU A 162 8.33 -5.01 2.27
CA LEU A 162 7.16 -5.78 1.87
C LEU A 162 5.91 -5.32 2.64
N ALA A 163 4.81 -5.09 1.94
CA ALA A 163 3.47 -5.07 2.54
C ALA A 163 2.86 -6.47 2.43
N LEU A 164 2.32 -6.97 3.53
CA LEU A 164 1.58 -8.22 3.59
C LEU A 164 0.11 -7.92 3.79
N ASP A 165 -0.75 -8.42 2.90
CA ASP A 165 -2.20 -8.40 3.07
C ASP A 165 -2.73 -9.83 3.11
N SER A 166 -3.50 -10.15 4.15
CA SER A 166 -4.03 -11.51 4.35
C SER A 166 -5.02 -11.92 3.27
N PHE A 167 -5.86 -11.01 2.78
CA PHE A 167 -6.80 -11.31 1.71
C PHE A 167 -6.06 -11.62 0.41
N HIS A 168 -5.05 -10.82 0.03
CA HIS A 168 -4.29 -11.06 -1.20
C HIS A 168 -3.54 -12.39 -1.20
N THR A 169 -3.02 -12.80 -0.04
CA THR A 169 -2.37 -14.10 0.13
C THR A 169 -3.39 -15.25 0.10
N LEU A 170 -4.42 -15.18 0.95
CA LEU A 170 -5.35 -16.29 1.17
C LEU A 170 -6.38 -16.48 0.03
N SER A 171 -6.73 -15.41 -0.71
CA SER A 171 -7.65 -15.50 -1.85
C SER A 171 -7.08 -16.30 -3.04
N LEU A 172 -5.75 -16.44 -3.11
CA LEU A 172 -5.04 -17.23 -4.11
C LEU A 172 -4.65 -18.64 -3.61
N ASP A 173 -5.19 -19.05 -2.45
CA ASP A 173 -4.78 -20.24 -1.71
C ASP A 173 -3.24 -20.31 -1.54
N ASP A 174 -2.58 -19.15 -1.41
CA ASP A 174 -1.14 -19.09 -1.13
C ASP A 174 -0.87 -19.38 0.35
N SER A 175 0.17 -20.17 0.65
CA SER A 175 0.49 -20.49 2.04
C SER A 175 1.23 -19.32 2.69
N PRO A 176 0.86 -18.88 3.89
CA PRO A 176 1.60 -17.85 4.63
C PRO A 176 2.86 -18.39 5.32
N ASP A 177 3.12 -19.69 5.31
CA ASP A 177 4.17 -20.32 6.14
C ASP A 177 5.56 -19.72 5.89
N ALA A 178 5.90 -19.41 4.62
CA ALA A 178 7.21 -18.86 4.26
C ALA A 178 7.38 -17.38 4.68
N ILE A 179 6.35 -16.72 5.21
CA ILE A 179 6.50 -15.39 5.83
C ILE A 179 7.42 -15.47 7.05
N ALA A 180 7.45 -16.59 7.77
CA ALA A 180 8.32 -16.79 8.94
C ALA A 180 9.82 -16.72 8.60
N ASP A 181 10.19 -16.93 7.33
CA ASP A 181 11.56 -16.85 6.85
C ASP A 181 11.98 -15.43 6.43
N ILE A 182 11.04 -14.49 6.35
CA ILE A 182 11.29 -13.09 5.97
C ILE A 182 11.80 -12.32 7.19
N PRO A 183 12.93 -11.60 7.11
CA PRO A 183 13.40 -10.75 8.20
C PRO A 183 12.33 -9.72 8.59
N GLY A 184 11.99 -9.64 9.87
CA GLY A 184 10.87 -8.82 10.34
C GLY A 184 11.03 -7.31 10.08
N ASP A 185 12.28 -6.82 10.01
CA ASP A 185 12.61 -5.44 9.64
C ASP A 185 12.39 -5.13 8.15
N ARG A 186 12.15 -6.16 7.33
CA ARG A 186 11.81 -6.04 5.91
C ARG A 186 10.30 -6.05 5.65
N ILE A 187 9.48 -6.31 6.66
CA ILE A 187 8.02 -6.18 6.60
C ILE A 187 7.66 -4.74 6.95
N ALA A 188 7.38 -3.93 5.94
CA ALA A 188 7.09 -2.50 6.11
C ALA A 188 5.66 -2.25 6.63
N PHE A 189 4.71 -3.12 6.31
CA PHE A 189 3.32 -2.99 6.76
C PHE A 189 2.56 -4.32 6.69
N VAL A 190 1.52 -4.46 7.50
CA VAL A 190 0.64 -5.64 7.50
C VAL A 190 -0.82 -5.18 7.53
N GLN A 191 -1.61 -5.65 6.58
CA GLN A 191 -3.05 -5.48 6.52
C GLN A 191 -3.75 -6.82 6.75
N ILE A 192 -4.76 -6.81 7.63
CA ILE A 192 -5.55 -8.00 7.95
C ILE A 192 -6.98 -7.76 7.45
N ALA A 193 -7.36 -8.57 6.47
CA ALA A 193 -8.68 -8.61 5.87
C ALA A 193 -9.16 -10.07 5.76
N ASP A 194 -10.41 -10.30 6.17
CA ASP A 194 -11.09 -11.59 6.06
C ASP A 194 -12.16 -11.52 4.96
N ALA A 195 -12.44 -12.66 4.33
CA ALA A 195 -13.45 -12.77 3.29
C ALA A 195 -14.01 -14.20 3.20
N PRO A 196 -15.30 -14.36 2.84
CA PRO A 196 -15.85 -15.68 2.55
C PRO A 196 -15.20 -16.29 1.30
N LYS A 197 -14.91 -17.60 1.32
CA LYS A 197 -14.60 -18.34 0.09
C LYS A 197 -15.86 -18.48 -0.75
N LEU A 198 -15.92 -17.76 -1.87
CA LEU A 198 -17.02 -17.84 -2.81
C LEU A 198 -16.86 -19.09 -3.68
N ALA A 199 -17.57 -20.16 -3.33
CA ALA A 199 -17.80 -21.30 -4.20
C ALA A 199 -19.13 -21.08 -4.92
N MET A 200 -19.08 -20.63 -6.18
CA MET A 200 -20.30 -20.37 -6.95
C MET A 200 -20.98 -21.70 -7.32
N ASP A 201 -22.14 -21.99 -6.74
CA ASP A 201 -22.98 -23.12 -7.15
C ASP A 201 -23.49 -22.88 -8.58
N VAL A 202 -23.62 -23.93 -9.41
CA VAL A 202 -24.21 -23.88 -10.77
C VAL A 202 -25.48 -23.02 -10.81
N LEU A 203 -26.31 -23.05 -9.77
CA LEU A 203 -27.53 -22.24 -9.71
C LEU A 203 -27.25 -20.73 -9.67
N GLU A 204 -26.19 -20.27 -8.99
CA GLU A 204 -25.91 -18.86 -8.70
C GLU A 204 -25.36 -18.06 -9.90
N TRP A 205 -24.76 -18.73 -10.89
CA TRP A 205 -24.26 -18.12 -12.14
C TRP A 205 -24.99 -18.61 -13.40
N SER A 206 -26.07 -19.38 -13.21
CA SER A 206 -26.98 -19.77 -14.30
C SER A 206 -27.98 -18.66 -14.67
N ARG A 207 -27.86 -17.45 -14.10
CA ARG A 207 -28.74 -16.30 -14.31
C ARG A 207 -27.96 -15.00 -14.52
#